data_AF-A0A673BI39-F1
#
_entry.id   AF-A0A673BI39-F1
#
_cell.length_a   1.000
_cell.length_b   1.000
_cell.length_c   1.000
_cell.angle_alpha   90.00
_cell.angle_beta   90.00
_cell.angle_gamma   90.00
#
_symmetry.space_group_name_H-M   'P 1'
#
loop_
_entity.id
_entity.type
_entity.pdbx_description
1 polymer ?
#
loop_
_entity_poly.entity_id
_entity_poly.type
_entity_poly.pdbx_seq_one_letter_code
_entity_poly.pdbx_strand_id
1 'polypeptide(L)'
;MGLSEMEESCLQLDEKLLRFMDQLELLEEKRAALNSLIEQGWFSISKARYSMGNKQVSTLQYASEIEPLVCVSARTLDNGEVKFCTEKVTQTSGNESGTNVSPVEDIGPQETSVRRRNKPKKDSTEKGGNGKEVSEKLAEGPLPRKSDQNPQQDPLKWFGILVPQSLKQAQSSFKQVIELSAEIASLQTAVLNTRQELKHSMKEKQLLQETAPPCLSDTVVH
;
A
#
# COMPACT_ATOMS: atom_id res chain seq x y z
N MET A 1 -45.38 23.17 17.76
CA MET A 1 -43.90 23.15 17.75
C MET A 1 -43.35 21.73 17.60
N GLY A 2 -43.78 20.73 18.39
CA GLY A 2 -43.19 19.37 18.34
C GLY A 2 -43.30 18.57 17.02
N LEU A 3 -44.21 18.92 16.09
CA LEU A 3 -44.25 18.28 14.76
C LEU A 3 -43.06 18.67 13.88
N SER A 4 -42.59 19.93 13.97
CA SER A 4 -41.43 20.43 13.21
C SER A 4 -40.14 19.77 13.70
N GLU A 5 -39.97 19.65 15.01
CA GLU A 5 -38.79 19.04 15.63
C GLU A 5 -38.66 17.54 15.29
N MET A 6 -39.79 16.84 15.19
CA MET A 6 -39.83 15.43 14.79
C MET A 6 -39.51 15.26 13.30
N GLU A 7 -40.05 16.10 12.43
CA GLU A 7 -39.74 16.10 10.99
C GLU A 7 -38.25 16.42 10.75
N GLU A 8 -37.69 17.42 11.42
CA GLU A 8 -36.27 17.76 11.37
C GLU A 8 -35.38 16.60 11.85
N SER A 9 -35.79 15.90 12.93
CA SER A 9 -35.08 14.72 13.43
C SER A 9 -35.09 13.55 12.43
N CYS A 10 -36.19 13.38 11.68
CA CYS A 10 -36.27 12.38 10.62
C CYS A 10 -35.31 12.70 9.47
N LEU A 11 -35.31 13.95 9.00
CA LEU A 11 -34.44 14.39 7.91
C LEU A 11 -32.96 14.23 8.28
N GLN A 12 -32.58 14.60 9.51
CA GLN A 12 -31.21 14.42 10.00
C GLN A 12 -30.80 12.94 10.09
N LEU A 13 -31.73 12.05 10.46
CA LEU A 13 -31.48 10.61 10.48
C LEU A 13 -31.25 10.05 9.08
N ASP A 14 -32.08 10.46 8.12
CA ASP A 14 -31.98 10.04 6.73
C ASP A 14 -30.66 10.52 6.10
N GLU A 15 -30.25 11.77 6.38
CA GLU A 15 -28.96 12.30 5.92
C GLU A 15 -27.77 11.48 6.48
N LYS A 16 -27.79 11.19 7.79
CA LYS A 16 -26.76 10.34 8.42
C LYS A 16 -26.76 8.93 7.85
N LEU A 17 -27.93 8.38 7.51
CA LEU A 17 -28.08 7.04 6.94
C LEU A 17 -27.48 6.99 5.53
N LEU A 18 -27.79 7.96 4.69
CA LEU A 18 -27.20 8.07 3.35
C LEU A 18 -25.68 8.18 3.43
N ARG A 19 -25.15 9.06 4.29
CA ARG A 19 -23.71 9.17 4.53
C ARG A 19 -23.08 7.84 4.96
N PHE A 20 -23.74 7.09 5.86
CA PHE A 20 -23.25 5.79 6.29
C PHE A 20 -23.24 4.77 5.14
N MET A 21 -24.26 4.76 4.28
CA MET A 21 -24.31 3.88 3.11
C MET A 21 -23.21 4.23 2.09
N ASP A 22 -23.01 5.52 1.79
CA ASP A 22 -21.95 5.98 0.89
C ASP A 22 -20.55 5.57 1.42
N GLN A 23 -20.34 5.68 2.74
CA GLN A 23 -19.10 5.26 3.37
C GLN A 23 -18.88 3.73 3.30
N LEU A 24 -19.95 2.93 3.38
CA LEU A 24 -19.87 1.48 3.21
C LEU A 24 -19.56 1.08 1.77
N GLU A 25 -20.19 1.73 0.79
CA GLU A 25 -19.90 1.51 -0.63
C GLU A 25 -18.43 1.81 -0.92
N LEU A 26 -17.95 3.00 -0.53
CA LEU A 26 -16.55 3.37 -0.69
C LEU A 26 -15.58 2.42 0.02
N LEU A 27 -15.98 1.88 1.18
CA LEU A 27 -15.17 0.91 1.92
C LEU A 27 -15.01 -0.40 1.14
N GLU A 28 -16.09 -0.91 0.56
CA GLU A 28 -16.07 -2.13 -0.23
C GLU A 28 -15.29 -1.94 -1.54
N GLU A 29 -15.44 -0.81 -2.22
CA GLU A 29 -14.62 -0.47 -3.40
C GLU A 29 -13.13 -0.47 -3.07
N LYS A 30 -12.73 0.21 -1.99
CA LYS A 30 -11.32 0.26 -1.56
C LYS A 30 -10.80 -1.12 -1.16
N ARG A 31 -11.61 -1.95 -0.51
CA ARG A 31 -11.23 -3.34 -0.17
C ARG A 31 -11.00 -4.19 -1.42
N ALA A 32 -11.86 -4.06 -2.42
CA ALA A 32 -11.67 -4.75 -3.70
C ALA A 32 -10.38 -4.31 -4.40
N ALA A 33 -10.12 -2.99 -4.45
CA ALA A 33 -8.88 -2.44 -5.00
C ALA A 33 -7.64 -2.92 -4.22
N LEU A 34 -7.70 -2.94 -2.88
CA LEU A 34 -6.64 -3.45 -2.01
C LEU A 34 -6.32 -4.92 -2.32
N ASN A 35 -7.34 -5.76 -2.43
CA ASN A 35 -7.17 -7.18 -2.75
C ASN A 35 -6.51 -7.35 -4.12
N SER A 36 -6.95 -6.60 -5.13
CA SER A 36 -6.32 -6.65 -6.46
C SER A 36 -4.84 -6.28 -6.41
N LEU A 37 -4.47 -5.23 -5.67
CA LEU A 37 -3.07 -4.83 -5.51
C LEU A 37 -2.24 -5.87 -4.74
N ILE A 38 -2.80 -6.50 -3.70
CA ILE A 38 -2.16 -7.57 -2.95
C ILE A 38 -1.88 -8.77 -3.88
N GLU A 39 -2.87 -9.18 -4.66
CA GLU A 39 -2.73 -10.28 -5.63
C GLU A 39 -1.65 -9.97 -6.67
N GLN A 40 -1.67 -8.76 -7.25
CA GLN A 40 -0.65 -8.29 -8.20
C GLN A 40 0.76 -8.28 -7.57
N GLY A 41 0.88 -7.82 -6.32
CA GLY A 41 2.14 -7.80 -5.58
C GLY A 41 2.70 -9.20 -5.38
N TRP A 42 1.89 -10.13 -4.88
CA TRP A 42 2.30 -11.53 -4.67
C TRP A 42 2.60 -12.28 -5.96
N PHE A 43 1.81 -12.05 -7.01
CA PHE A 43 2.08 -12.59 -8.33
C PHE A 43 3.44 -12.11 -8.86
N SER A 44 3.73 -10.81 -8.71
CA SER A 44 4.99 -10.20 -9.13
C SER A 44 6.19 -10.71 -8.33
N ILE A 45 6.05 -10.93 -7.01
CA ILE A 45 7.06 -11.62 -6.18
C ILE A 45 7.31 -13.04 -6.71
N SER A 46 6.25 -13.77 -7.03
CA SER A 46 6.34 -15.15 -7.53
C SER A 46 7.10 -15.22 -8.85
N LYS A 47 6.82 -14.28 -9.77
CA LYS A 47 7.56 -14.13 -11.04
C LYS A 47 9.04 -13.77 -10.82
N ALA A 48 9.33 -12.91 -9.84
CA ALA A 48 10.71 -12.59 -9.44
C ALA A 48 11.45 -13.83 -8.91
N ARG A 49 10.83 -14.59 -8.00
CA ARG A 49 11.41 -15.83 -7.44
C ARG A 49 11.61 -16.92 -8.48
N TYR A 50 10.72 -17.02 -9.46
CA TYR A 50 10.86 -17.96 -10.56
C TYR A 50 12.07 -17.61 -11.45
N SER A 51 12.22 -16.34 -11.81
CA SER A 51 13.30 -15.88 -12.71
C SER A 51 14.68 -15.81 -12.04
N MET A 52 14.78 -15.32 -10.81
CA MET A 52 16.04 -15.18 -10.07
C MET A 52 16.44 -16.43 -9.29
N GLY A 53 15.49 -17.32 -9.04
CA GLY A 53 15.65 -18.45 -8.13
C GLY A 53 15.21 -18.11 -6.71
N ASN A 54 14.63 -19.12 -6.05
CA ASN A 54 13.99 -19.00 -4.74
C ASN A 54 14.91 -18.43 -3.64
N LYS A 55 16.21 -18.73 -3.70
CA LYS A 55 17.18 -18.29 -2.69
C LYS A 55 17.50 -16.80 -2.79
N GLN A 56 17.33 -16.18 -3.96
CA GLN A 56 17.75 -14.80 -4.21
C GLN A 56 16.73 -13.76 -3.79
N VAL A 57 15.45 -14.11 -3.76
CA VAL A 57 14.38 -13.25 -3.23
C VAL A 57 13.85 -13.91 -1.96
N SER A 58 14.59 -13.68 -0.86
CA SER A 58 14.33 -14.26 0.46
C SER A 58 14.71 -13.28 1.56
N THR A 59 14.28 -13.57 2.78
CA THR A 59 14.58 -12.76 3.97
C THR A 59 16.07 -12.76 4.33
N LEU A 60 16.84 -13.73 3.84
CA LEU A 60 18.29 -13.85 4.07
C LEU A 60 19.09 -12.71 3.42
N GLN A 61 18.48 -11.98 2.48
CA GLN A 61 19.12 -10.92 1.70
C GLN A 61 18.97 -9.56 2.36
N TYR A 62 18.14 -9.45 3.40
CA TYR A 62 17.92 -8.18 4.07
C TYR A 62 19.22 -7.63 4.66
N ALA A 63 19.38 -6.31 4.64
CA ALA A 63 20.50 -5.64 5.29
C ALA A 63 20.42 -5.83 6.82
N SER A 64 21.58 -5.74 7.50
CA SER A 64 21.64 -5.81 8.97
C SER A 64 20.90 -4.65 9.64
N GLU A 65 20.82 -3.51 8.95
CA GLU A 65 20.10 -2.32 9.37
C GLU A 65 19.06 -2.01 8.28
N ILE A 66 17.80 -1.94 8.68
CA ILE A 66 16.65 -1.72 7.78
C ILE A 66 15.94 -0.46 8.25
N GLU A 67 15.84 0.53 7.37
CA GLU A 67 15.03 1.73 7.59
C GLU A 67 13.70 1.65 6.82
N PRO A 68 12.57 2.02 7.45
CA PRO A 68 11.29 2.05 6.77
C PRO A 68 11.25 3.21 5.76
N LEU A 69 10.86 2.91 4.51
CA LEU A 69 10.63 3.94 3.49
C LEU A 69 9.27 4.63 3.65
N VAL A 70 8.31 3.93 4.26
CA VAL A 70 6.94 4.40 4.47
C VAL A 70 6.55 4.12 5.91
N CYS A 71 6.11 5.15 6.62
CA CYS A 71 5.60 5.07 7.97
C CYS A 71 4.09 5.35 7.96
N VAL A 72 3.35 4.67 8.84
CA VAL A 72 1.93 4.96 9.07
C VAL A 72 1.81 5.65 10.42
N SER A 73 1.24 6.85 10.43
CA SER A 73 0.95 7.60 11.65
C SER A 73 -0.55 7.69 11.87
N ALA A 74 -0.96 7.66 13.14
CA ALA A 74 -2.32 7.94 13.55
C ALA A 74 -2.36 9.35 14.14
N ARG A 75 -3.27 10.19 13.65
CA ARG A 75 -3.50 11.54 14.17
C ARG A 75 -4.95 11.67 14.61
N THR A 76 -5.15 12.27 15.76
CA THR A 76 -6.49 12.64 16.24
C THR A 76 -6.83 14.02 15.68
N LEU A 77 -7.97 14.14 15.02
CA LEU A 77 -8.51 15.41 14.53
C LEU A 77 -9.19 16.18 15.68
N ASP A 78 -9.46 17.46 15.44
CA ASP A 78 -10.11 18.37 16.40
C ASP A 78 -11.51 17.89 16.82
N ASN A 79 -12.17 17.10 15.97
CA ASN A 79 -13.46 16.46 16.24
C ASN A 79 -13.35 15.16 17.09
N GLY A 80 -12.14 14.79 17.54
CA GLY A 80 -11.88 13.55 18.29
C GLY A 80 -11.73 12.31 17.42
N GLU A 81 -11.83 12.43 16.09
CA GLU A 81 -11.74 11.30 15.17
C GLU A 81 -10.28 10.94 14.85
N VAL A 82 -9.98 9.63 14.79
CA VAL A 82 -8.64 9.16 14.42
C VAL A 82 -8.54 8.98 12.91
N LYS A 83 -7.56 9.64 12.30
CA LYS A 83 -7.19 9.48 10.90
C LYS A 83 -5.80 8.89 10.77
N PHE A 84 -5.65 7.92 9.89
CA PHE A 84 -4.37 7.31 9.56
C PHE A 84 -3.78 7.99 8.33
N CYS A 85 -2.47 8.19 8.34
CA CYS A 85 -1.74 8.83 7.25
C CYS A 85 -0.46 8.06 6.96
N THR A 86 -0.09 8.01 5.69
CA THR A 86 1.20 7.50 5.26
C THR A 86 2.15 8.65 5.03
N GLU A 87 3.36 8.52 5.57
CA GLU A 87 4.45 9.47 5.37
C GLU A 87 5.60 8.73 4.68
N LYS A 88 6.10 9.31 3.60
CA LYS A 88 7.32 8.83 2.94
C LYS A 88 8.50 9.41 3.69
N VAL A 89 9.35 8.54 4.24
CA VAL A 89 10.54 8.96 4.95
C VAL A 89 11.56 9.43 3.90
N THR A 90 11.52 10.70 3.53
CA THR A 90 12.59 11.31 2.74
C THR A 90 13.72 11.67 3.67
N GLN A 91 14.85 10.97 3.57
CA GLN A 91 16.07 11.42 4.22
C GLN A 91 16.43 12.81 3.67
N THR A 92 16.50 13.81 4.55
CA THR A 92 16.84 15.18 4.18
C THR A 92 18.27 15.21 3.65
N SER A 93 18.41 15.25 2.33
CA SER A 93 19.65 15.64 1.65
C SER A 93 19.27 16.22 0.28
N GLY A 94 19.05 17.53 0.23
CA GLY A 94 19.10 18.35 -0.99
C GLY A 94 17.88 18.29 -1.92
N ASN A 95 17.35 19.47 -2.22
CA ASN A 95 16.28 19.71 -3.20
C ASN A 95 16.60 19.15 -4.59
N GLU A 96 15.69 18.39 -5.19
CA GLU A 96 15.45 18.37 -6.65
C GLU A 96 14.00 17.94 -6.90
N SER A 97 13.15 18.90 -7.31
CA SER A 97 11.84 18.65 -7.91
C SER A 97 12.02 18.06 -9.30
N GLY A 98 11.24 17.04 -9.68
CA GLY A 98 11.27 16.53 -11.04
C GLY A 98 10.42 15.28 -11.27
N THR A 99 9.13 15.50 -11.56
CA THR A 99 8.20 14.62 -12.25
C THR A 99 8.85 13.64 -13.23
N ASN A 100 8.45 12.36 -13.17
CA ASN A 100 8.16 11.55 -14.37
C ASN A 100 7.37 10.29 -13.97
N VAL A 101 6.07 10.31 -14.25
CA VAL A 101 5.24 9.10 -14.36
C VAL A 101 5.44 8.58 -15.77
N SER A 102 6.18 7.49 -15.95
CA SER A 102 6.13 6.72 -17.19
C SER A 102 4.91 5.80 -17.15
N PRO A 103 4.05 5.77 -18.19
CA PRO A 103 2.99 4.78 -18.25
C PRO A 103 3.61 3.38 -18.42
N VAL A 104 2.93 2.39 -17.86
CA VAL A 104 3.25 0.97 -17.95
C VAL A 104 3.21 0.56 -19.42
N GLU A 105 4.35 0.26 -20.01
CA GLU A 105 4.39 -0.56 -21.23
C GLU A 105 4.09 -2.01 -20.84
N ASP A 106 2.91 -2.49 -21.22
CA ASP A 106 2.56 -3.90 -21.24
C ASP A 106 3.30 -4.57 -22.41
N ILE A 107 4.46 -5.16 -22.11
CA ILE A 107 5.12 -6.11 -23.00
C ILE A 107 5.06 -7.48 -22.33
N GLY A 108 3.91 -8.15 -22.50
CA GLY A 108 3.79 -9.58 -22.28
C GLY A 108 4.70 -10.36 -23.23
N PRO A 109 5.49 -11.36 -22.76
CA PRO A 109 6.23 -12.24 -23.64
C PRO A 109 5.25 -13.07 -24.48
N GLN A 110 5.28 -12.88 -25.81
CA GLN A 110 4.70 -13.81 -26.77
C GLN A 110 5.34 -15.19 -26.55
N GLU A 111 4.50 -16.16 -26.25
CA GLU A 111 4.86 -17.55 -25.98
C GLU A 111 5.28 -18.23 -27.28
N THR A 112 6.58 -18.14 -27.62
CA THR A 112 7.15 -18.93 -28.72
C THR A 112 8.29 -19.81 -28.21
N SER A 113 7.96 -21.10 -28.11
CA SER A 113 8.81 -22.23 -28.52
C SER A 113 9.88 -22.73 -27.53
N VAL A 114 9.48 -23.78 -26.80
CA VAL A 114 10.21 -25.02 -26.46
C VAL A 114 11.72 -25.02 -26.76
N ARG A 115 12.54 -24.84 -25.71
CA ARG A 115 13.99 -25.11 -25.80
C ARG A 115 14.26 -26.61 -25.63
N ARG A 116 14.67 -27.27 -26.71
CA ARG A 116 15.18 -28.65 -26.70
C ARG A 116 16.51 -28.73 -25.95
N ARG A 117 16.62 -29.78 -25.13
CA ARG A 117 17.77 -30.19 -24.32
C ARG A 117 18.89 -30.73 -25.23
N ASN A 118 20.03 -30.04 -25.33
CA ASN A 118 21.24 -30.63 -25.90
C ASN A 118 22.07 -31.33 -24.82
N LYS A 119 22.41 -32.59 -25.09
CA LYS A 119 23.28 -33.47 -24.30
C LYS A 119 24.73 -33.27 -24.76
N PRO A 120 25.75 -33.22 -23.88
CA PRO A 120 27.14 -33.16 -24.32
C PRO A 120 27.73 -34.57 -24.47
N LYS A 121 28.64 -34.73 -25.44
CA LYS A 121 29.60 -35.85 -25.52
C LYS A 121 30.97 -35.27 -25.94
N LYS A 122 31.98 -35.56 -25.10
CA LYS A 122 33.45 -35.78 -25.30
C LYS A 122 34.01 -35.64 -26.73
N ASP A 123 35.26 -35.22 -26.98
CA ASP A 123 36.54 -35.40 -26.26
C ASP A 123 37.66 -34.51 -26.85
N SER A 124 38.81 -34.43 -26.16
CA SER A 124 40.20 -34.12 -26.61
C SER A 124 40.59 -32.70 -27.07
N THR A 125 41.78 -32.11 -26.83
CA THR A 125 43.03 -32.41 -26.08
C THR A 125 43.99 -31.18 -26.20
N GLU A 126 44.65 -30.83 -25.08
CA GLU A 126 46.00 -30.23 -24.88
C GLU A 126 46.44 -28.74 -25.08
N LYS A 127 47.38 -28.40 -24.17
CA LYS A 127 48.38 -27.30 -24.06
C LYS A 127 47.87 -25.92 -23.60
N GLY A 128 48.39 -25.30 -22.54
CA GLY A 128 49.60 -25.48 -21.74
C GLY A 128 50.29 -24.12 -21.56
N GLY A 129 50.66 -23.72 -20.33
CA GLY A 129 51.52 -22.55 -20.09
C GLY A 129 51.24 -21.80 -18.78
N ASN A 130 52.20 -21.86 -17.87
CA ASN A 130 52.18 -21.41 -16.48
C ASN A 130 53.00 -20.11 -16.30
N GLY A 131 52.54 -19.21 -15.41
CA GLY A 131 53.37 -18.39 -14.52
C GLY A 131 53.92 -17.03 -14.99
N LYS A 132 53.51 -15.93 -14.33
CA LYS A 132 54.45 -14.99 -13.68
C LYS A 132 53.77 -14.02 -12.70
N GLU A 133 54.49 -13.78 -11.61
CA GLU A 133 54.15 -13.07 -10.38
C GLU A 133 54.23 -11.54 -10.47
N VAL A 134 53.43 -10.88 -9.63
CA VAL A 134 53.73 -9.77 -8.68
C VAL A 134 54.83 -8.74 -9.01
N SER A 135 54.46 -7.45 -9.04
CA SER A 135 55.11 -6.37 -8.25
C SER A 135 54.36 -5.02 -8.30
N GLU A 136 53.88 -4.61 -7.12
CA GLU A 136 54.01 -3.30 -6.46
C GLU A 136 54.44 -2.05 -7.26
N LYS A 137 53.70 -0.92 -7.17
CA LYS A 137 53.92 0.19 -6.20
C LYS A 137 53.17 1.51 -6.56
N LEU A 138 52.39 1.99 -5.59
CA LEU A 138 52.15 3.37 -5.10
C LEU A 138 52.20 4.59 -6.05
N ALA A 139 51.11 5.37 -6.08
CA ALA A 139 51.12 6.83 -5.90
C ALA A 139 49.71 7.36 -5.56
N GLU A 140 49.60 8.07 -4.43
CA GLU A 140 48.40 8.73 -3.92
C GLU A 140 47.95 9.93 -4.77
N GLY A 141 46.64 10.16 -4.79
CA GLY A 141 46.03 11.46 -5.08
C GLY A 141 44.65 11.52 -4.40
N PRO A 142 44.36 12.51 -3.53
CA PRO A 142 43.11 12.56 -2.79
C PRO A 142 41.97 12.98 -3.71
N LEU A 143 41.19 12.01 -4.18
CA LEU A 143 39.94 12.28 -4.89
C LEU A 143 38.86 12.67 -3.86
N PRO A 144 38.11 13.76 -4.08
CA PRO A 144 37.00 14.14 -3.22
C PRO A 144 35.96 13.05 -3.32
N ARG A 145 35.70 12.37 -2.20
CA ARG A 145 34.65 11.37 -2.06
C ARG A 145 33.32 12.03 -2.44
N LYS A 146 32.85 11.74 -3.65
CA LYS A 146 31.44 11.92 -3.99
C LYS A 146 30.68 11.07 -2.99
N SER A 147 29.73 11.67 -2.29
CA SER A 147 28.92 11.04 -1.26
C SER A 147 28.49 9.64 -1.71
N ASP A 148 29.09 8.61 -1.09
CA ASP A 148 28.63 7.23 -1.22
C ASP A 148 27.22 7.21 -0.64
N GLN A 149 26.21 7.32 -1.51
CA GLN A 149 24.87 6.88 -1.14
C GLN A 149 25.02 5.39 -0.82
N ASN A 150 24.98 5.06 0.46
CA ASN A 150 25.17 3.69 0.93
C ASN A 150 24.19 2.80 0.13
N PRO A 151 24.67 1.83 -0.69
CA PRO A 151 23.80 0.99 -1.51
C PRO A 151 22.82 0.16 -0.67
N GLN A 152 22.99 0.11 0.66
CA GLN A 152 22.03 -0.42 1.62
C GLN A 152 20.74 0.38 1.77
N GLN A 153 20.66 1.63 1.29
CA GLN A 153 19.46 2.47 1.46
C GLN A 153 18.30 2.08 0.54
N ASP A 154 18.55 1.44 -0.61
CA ASP A 154 17.48 0.96 -1.50
C ASP A 154 17.21 -0.53 -1.25
N PRO A 155 16.05 -0.88 -0.68
CA PRO A 155 15.69 -2.27 -0.38
C PRO A 155 15.70 -3.20 -1.59
N LEU A 156 15.56 -2.67 -2.81
CA LEU A 156 15.61 -3.50 -4.01
C LEU A 156 17.03 -4.01 -4.30
N LYS A 157 18.06 -3.22 -3.96
CA LYS A 157 19.46 -3.58 -4.24
C LYS A 157 19.98 -4.69 -3.33
N TRP A 158 19.28 -4.99 -2.23
CA TRP A 158 19.57 -6.12 -1.36
C TRP A 158 19.47 -7.48 -2.07
N PHE A 159 18.66 -7.56 -3.13
CA PHE A 159 18.46 -8.79 -3.90
C PHE A 159 19.43 -8.92 -5.09
N GLY A 160 20.47 -8.08 -5.16
CA GLY A 160 21.54 -8.13 -6.15
C GLY A 160 21.60 -6.90 -7.06
N ILE A 161 22.64 -6.87 -7.90
CA ILE A 161 22.95 -5.71 -8.76
C ILE A 161 21.92 -5.56 -9.88
N LEU A 162 21.32 -6.66 -10.34
CA LEU A 162 20.29 -6.66 -11.37
C LEU A 162 18.93 -7.02 -10.79
N VAL A 163 18.14 -6.00 -10.47
CA VAL A 163 16.79 -6.14 -9.94
C VAL A 163 15.80 -6.39 -11.09
N PRO A 164 15.08 -7.54 -11.14
CA PRO A 164 14.08 -7.78 -12.17
C PRO A 164 12.93 -6.80 -12.09
N GLN A 165 12.33 -6.52 -13.25
CA GLN A 165 11.17 -5.63 -13.34
C GLN A 165 9.98 -6.09 -12.48
N SER A 166 9.78 -7.41 -12.36
CA SER A 166 8.72 -7.97 -11.51
C SER A 166 8.94 -7.66 -10.02
N LEU A 167 10.18 -7.56 -9.55
CA LEU A 167 10.45 -7.20 -8.15
C LEU A 167 10.19 -5.71 -7.90
N LYS A 168 10.50 -4.86 -8.87
CA LYS A 168 10.14 -3.42 -8.84
C LYS A 168 8.62 -3.25 -8.84
N GLN A 169 7.91 -4.00 -9.68
CA GLN A 169 6.46 -4.01 -9.74
C GLN A 169 5.85 -4.45 -8.41
N ALA A 170 6.36 -5.54 -7.81
CA ALA A 170 5.93 -5.98 -6.49
C ALA A 170 6.09 -4.87 -5.44
N GLN A 171 7.26 -4.21 -5.39
CA GLN A 171 7.49 -3.10 -4.45
C GLN A 171 6.50 -1.96 -4.67
N SER A 172 6.22 -1.59 -5.92
CA SER A 172 5.23 -0.57 -6.26
C SER A 172 3.83 -0.96 -5.79
N SER A 173 3.38 -2.18 -6.08
CA SER A 173 2.08 -2.69 -5.62
C SER A 173 1.98 -2.66 -4.10
N PHE A 174 2.97 -3.16 -3.37
CA PHE A 174 2.93 -3.15 -1.90
C PHE A 174 3.01 -1.75 -1.29
N LYS A 175 3.71 -0.80 -1.93
CA LYS A 175 3.67 0.62 -1.51
C LYS A 175 2.24 1.17 -1.58
N GLN A 176 1.55 0.93 -2.70
CA GLN A 176 0.14 1.33 -2.85
C GLN A 176 -0.78 0.60 -1.89
N VAL A 177 -0.54 -0.69 -1.60
CA VAL A 177 -1.29 -1.46 -0.59
C VAL A 177 -1.18 -0.79 0.79
N ILE A 178 0.01 -0.35 1.20
CA ILE A 178 0.22 0.31 2.50
C ILE A 178 -0.52 1.65 2.54
N GLU A 179 -0.41 2.46 1.48
CA GLU A 179 -1.12 3.73 1.34
C GLU A 179 -2.65 3.53 1.45
N LEU A 180 -3.20 2.61 0.65
CA LEU A 180 -4.62 2.30 0.63
C LEU A 180 -5.10 1.68 1.96
N SER A 181 -4.27 0.90 2.64
CA SER A 181 -4.60 0.33 3.96
C SER A 181 -4.83 1.42 5.01
N ALA A 182 -4.03 2.49 5.00
CA ALA A 182 -4.22 3.62 5.91
C ALA A 182 -5.53 4.37 5.60
N GLU A 183 -5.85 4.54 4.31
CA GLU A 183 -7.12 5.13 3.91
C GLU A 183 -8.32 4.28 4.32
N ILE A 184 -8.24 2.96 4.12
CA ILE A 184 -9.27 2.00 4.56
C ILE A 184 -9.43 2.06 6.06
N ALA A 185 -8.35 2.05 6.84
CA ALA A 185 -8.41 2.13 8.30
C ALA A 185 -9.10 3.44 8.76
N SER A 186 -8.80 4.56 8.10
CA SER A 186 -9.45 5.85 8.39
C SER A 186 -10.95 5.80 8.06
N LEU A 187 -11.31 5.22 6.91
CA LEU A 187 -12.70 5.08 6.50
C LEU A 187 -13.47 4.12 7.42
N GLN A 188 -12.84 3.04 7.88
CA GLN A 188 -13.42 2.13 8.87
C GLN A 188 -13.73 2.84 10.19
N THR A 189 -12.82 3.68 10.68
CA THR A 189 -13.09 4.53 11.85
C THR A 189 -14.30 5.43 11.59
N ALA A 190 -14.35 6.10 10.43
CA ALA A 190 -15.45 6.99 10.07
C ALA A 190 -16.81 6.25 10.00
N VAL A 191 -16.84 5.05 9.42
CA VAL A 191 -18.03 4.16 9.37
C VAL A 191 -18.50 3.77 10.78
N LEU A 192 -17.56 3.48 11.67
CA LEU A 192 -17.90 3.13 13.06
C LEU A 192 -18.50 4.33 13.81
N ASN A 193 -17.97 5.52 13.59
CA ASN A 193 -18.45 6.76 14.18
C ASN A 193 -19.86 7.11 13.68
N THR A 194 -20.09 7.15 12.37
CA THR A 194 -21.42 7.43 11.81
C THR A 194 -22.45 6.39 12.23
N ARG A 195 -22.06 5.11 12.35
CA ARG A 195 -22.94 4.07 12.90
C ARG A 195 -23.32 4.34 14.37
N GLN A 196 -22.40 4.85 15.18
CA GLN A 196 -22.68 5.22 16.57
C GLN A 196 -23.62 6.43 16.63
N GLU A 197 -23.37 7.46 15.82
CA GLU A 197 -24.22 8.65 15.71
C GLU A 197 -25.65 8.29 15.29
N LEU A 198 -25.81 7.42 14.28
CA LEU A 198 -27.11 6.92 13.85
C LEU A 198 -27.86 6.20 14.98
N LYS A 199 -27.17 5.31 15.70
CA LYS A 199 -27.76 4.61 16.85
C LYS A 199 -28.19 5.58 17.96
N HIS A 200 -27.41 6.63 18.20
CA HIS A 200 -27.76 7.64 19.19
C HIS A 200 -29.00 8.44 18.75
N SER A 201 -28.99 9.01 17.55
CA SER A 201 -30.11 9.80 17.03
C SER A 201 -31.40 8.97 16.90
N MET A 202 -31.31 7.67 16.61
CA MET A 202 -32.48 6.79 16.55
C MET A 202 -33.12 6.59 17.94
N LYS A 203 -32.30 6.45 18.99
CA LYS A 203 -32.79 6.35 20.39
C LYS A 203 -33.42 7.65 20.86
N GLU A 204 -32.80 8.78 20.52
CA GLU A 204 -33.31 10.10 20.86
C GLU A 204 -34.67 10.37 20.21
N LYS A 205 -34.81 10.06 18.92
CA LYS A 205 -36.11 10.13 18.23
C LYS A 205 -37.17 9.22 18.88
N GLN A 206 -36.81 8.01 19.29
CA GLN A 206 -37.74 7.10 19.99
C GLN A 206 -38.21 7.69 21.32
N LEU A 207 -37.30 8.30 22.09
CA LEU A 207 -37.65 8.98 23.35
C LEU A 207 -38.60 10.17 23.12
N LEU A 208 -38.36 10.96 22.07
CA LEU A 208 -39.24 12.06 21.68
C LEU A 208 -40.64 11.55 21.26
N GLN A 209 -40.70 10.38 20.62
CA GLN A 209 -41.96 9.75 20.23
C GLN A 209 -42.76 9.21 21.42
N GLU A 210 -42.08 8.67 22.44
CA GLU A 210 -42.71 8.12 23.65
C GLU A 210 -43.15 9.22 24.63
N THR A 211 -42.46 10.37 24.62
CA THR A 211 -42.81 11.53 25.45
C THR A 211 -43.85 12.46 24.81
N ALA A 212 -44.19 12.26 23.53
CA ALA A 212 -45.25 12.99 22.86
C ALA A 212 -46.63 12.56 23.40
N PRO A 213 -47.52 13.50 23.78
CA PRO A 213 -48.83 13.15 24.32
C PRO A 213 -49.67 12.40 23.26
N PRO A 214 -50.46 11.38 23.66
CA PRO A 214 -51.37 10.71 22.73
C PRO A 214 -52.39 11.75 22.23
N CYS A 215 -52.29 12.11 20.95
CA CYS A 215 -53.33 12.91 20.33
C CYS A 215 -54.66 12.15 20.44
N LEU A 216 -55.65 12.82 21.02
CA LEU A 216 -57.05 12.41 21.09
C LEU A 216 -57.60 12.22 19.66
N SER A 217 -57.40 11.04 19.08
CA SER A 217 -58.26 10.53 18.02
C SER A 217 -59.33 9.67 18.68
N ASP A 218 -60.38 10.31 19.19
CA ASP A 218 -61.74 9.79 19.20
C ASP A 218 -62.67 10.86 19.78
N THR A 219 -63.10 11.78 18.91
CA THR A 219 -64.36 12.51 19.11
C THR A 219 -65.10 12.51 17.78
N VAL A 220 -65.59 11.32 17.41
CA VAL A 220 -66.76 11.21 16.55
C VAL A 220 -67.95 11.46 17.47
N VAL A 221 -68.41 12.71 17.47
CA VAL A 221 -69.69 13.10 18.07
C VAL A 221 -70.79 12.40 17.28
N HIS A 222 -71.75 11.83 18.03
CA HIS A 222 -72.99 11.23 17.57
C HIS A 222 -73.75 12.02 16.49
#